data_AF-A0A9E4ELW6-F1
#
_entry.id   AF-A0A9E4ELW6-F1
#
_cell.length_a   1.000
_cell.length_b   1.000
_cell.length_c   1.000
_cell.angle_alpha   90.00
_cell.angle_beta   90.00
_cell.angle_gamma   90.00
#
_symmetry.space_group_name_H-M   'P 1'
#
loop_
_entity.id
_entity.type
_entity.pdbx_description
1 polymer ?
#
loop_
_entity_poly.entity_id
_entity_poly.type
_entity_poly.pdbx_seq_one_letter_code
_entity_poly.pdbx_strand_id
1 'polypeptide(L)'
;MHPLPEGIITILTAFAPLFSDRVWQHAQVLLLGAILTPGKRTVSSVLSVMGLSKAKRFANYHRVLNRAVWCTRQGSRILLGLLVYAFCPTGWVVLGVDETIERRSGKKITQIGCYRDGARSTKNVVIRCFGLKWVCMMLLVKVPWSDRVWALPFLTVLCEPNKEDTRRHKSHV
;
A
#
# COMPACT_ATOMS: atom_id res chain seq x y z
N MET A 1 -9.90 24.51 -3.76
CA MET A 1 -10.22 23.07 -3.65
C MET A 1 -11.69 23.01 -3.31
N HIS A 2 -12.53 22.37 -4.13
CA HIS A 2 -13.93 22.19 -3.75
C HIS A 2 -14.01 21.38 -2.46
N PRO A 3 -14.96 21.69 -1.56
CA PRO A 3 -15.13 20.90 -0.35
C PRO A 3 -15.40 19.45 -0.75
N LEU A 4 -14.70 18.52 -0.12
CA LEU A 4 -14.94 17.09 -0.33
C LEU A 4 -16.36 16.75 0.16
N PRO A 5 -17.02 15.76 -0.47
CA PRO A 5 -18.26 15.20 0.08
C PRO A 5 -18.06 14.78 1.53
N GLU A 6 -19.08 15.01 2.37
CA GLU A 6 -19.03 14.74 3.81
C GLU A 6 -18.61 13.30 4.13
N GLY A 7 -19.17 12.31 3.42
CA GLY A 7 -18.80 10.91 3.61
C GLY A 7 -17.31 10.62 3.37
N ILE A 8 -16.67 11.32 2.42
CA ILE A 8 -15.23 11.20 2.20
C ILE A 8 -14.47 11.81 3.38
N ILE A 9 -14.90 12.98 3.86
CA ILE A 9 -14.29 13.65 5.02
C ILE A 9 -14.36 12.72 6.24
N THR A 10 -15.53 12.14 6.53
CA THR A 10 -15.71 11.21 7.65
C THR A 10 -14.72 10.04 7.59
N ILE A 11 -14.60 9.39 6.43
CA ILE A 11 -13.65 8.28 6.26
C ILE A 11 -12.21 8.74 6.46
N LEU A 12 -11.83 9.87 5.86
CA LEU A 12 -10.47 10.39 5.97
C LEU A 12 -10.11 10.80 7.40
N THR A 13 -11.01 11.46 8.11
CA THR A 13 -10.77 11.93 9.48
C THR A 13 -10.46 10.82 10.47
N ALA A 14 -10.94 9.59 10.23
CA ALA A 14 -10.57 8.42 11.03
C ALA A 14 -9.05 8.16 11.05
N PHE A 15 -8.32 8.60 10.02
CA PHE A 15 -6.87 8.47 9.91
C PHE A 15 -6.10 9.67 10.48
N ALA A 16 -6.77 10.76 10.86
CA ALA A 16 -6.11 11.95 11.41
C ALA A 16 -5.19 11.65 12.61
N PRO A 17 -5.56 10.76 13.57
CA PRO A 17 -4.69 10.43 14.71
C PRO A 17 -3.35 9.77 14.36
N LEU A 18 -3.14 9.35 13.10
CA LEU A 18 -1.85 8.80 12.65
C LEU A 18 -0.79 9.88 12.46
N PHE A 19 -1.18 11.13 12.32
CA PHE A 19 -0.33 12.22 11.91
C PHE A 19 -0.42 13.37 12.91
N SER A 20 0.64 14.17 13.01
CA SER A 20 0.52 15.49 13.62
C SER A 20 -0.26 16.43 12.71
N ASP A 21 -0.87 17.48 13.25
CA ASP A 21 -1.73 18.43 12.50
C ASP A 21 -1.07 18.96 11.22
N ARG A 22 0.23 19.30 11.30
CA ARG A 22 1.00 19.81 10.15
C ARG A 22 1.21 18.73 9.08
N VAL A 23 1.45 17.50 9.48
CA VAL A 23 1.66 16.38 8.55
C VAL A 23 0.32 15.95 7.94
N TRP A 24 -0.76 15.99 8.73
CA TRP A 24 -2.11 15.61 8.31
C TRP A 24 -2.57 16.38 7.06
N GLN A 25 -2.37 17.70 7.05
CA GLN A 25 -2.70 18.54 5.88
C GLN A 25 -1.99 18.06 4.60
N HIS A 26 -0.71 17.69 4.69
CA HIS A 26 0.04 17.19 3.54
C HIS A 26 -0.37 15.76 3.16
N ALA A 27 -0.66 14.92 4.15
CA ALA A 27 -1.11 13.55 3.95
C ALA A 27 -2.46 13.49 3.22
N GLN A 28 -3.42 14.37 3.54
CA GLN A 28 -4.70 14.48 2.85
C GLN A 28 -4.50 14.80 1.36
N VAL A 29 -3.64 15.77 1.03
CA VAL A 29 -3.31 16.09 -0.37
C VAL A 29 -2.68 14.91 -1.09
N LEU A 30 -1.74 14.22 -0.44
CA LEU A 30 -1.08 13.05 -1.03
C LEU A 30 -2.05 11.91 -1.31
N LEU A 31 -2.96 11.64 -0.37
CA LEU A 31 -3.95 10.57 -0.49
C LEU A 31 -4.94 10.86 -1.62
N LEU A 32 -5.55 12.05 -1.63
CA LEU A 32 -6.50 12.46 -2.65
C LEU A 32 -5.84 12.47 -4.03
N GLY A 33 -4.65 13.07 -4.12
CA GLY A 33 -3.93 13.11 -5.39
C GLY A 33 -3.49 11.72 -5.84
N ALA A 34 -3.15 10.79 -4.95
CA ALA A 34 -2.84 9.41 -5.33
C ALA A 34 -4.05 8.65 -5.89
N ILE A 35 -5.26 8.92 -5.38
CA ILE A 35 -6.52 8.38 -5.92
C ILE A 35 -6.78 8.94 -7.32
N LEU A 36 -6.59 10.25 -7.50
CA LEU A 36 -6.87 10.94 -8.76
C LEU A 36 -5.79 10.77 -9.83
N THR A 37 -4.56 10.39 -9.45
CA THR A 37 -3.43 10.30 -10.39
C THR A 37 -3.50 9.02 -11.23
N PRO A 38 -3.61 9.13 -12.57
CA PRO A 38 -3.49 7.97 -13.45
C PRO A 38 -2.03 7.49 -13.55
N GLY A 39 -1.83 6.20 -13.75
CA GLY A 39 -0.51 5.61 -13.95
C GLY A 39 0.40 5.65 -12.71
N LYS A 40 1.61 6.22 -12.85
CA LYS A 40 2.62 6.23 -11.79
C LYS A 40 2.30 7.31 -10.75
N ARG A 41 1.87 6.86 -9.55
CA ARG A 41 1.51 7.68 -8.39
C ARG A 41 2.73 8.21 -7.62
N THR A 42 3.67 8.84 -8.34
CA THR A 42 4.82 9.50 -7.70
C THR A 42 4.35 10.76 -6.96
N VAL A 43 5.10 11.20 -5.94
CA VAL A 43 4.78 12.46 -5.22
C VAL A 43 4.67 13.63 -6.20
N SER A 44 5.55 13.72 -7.21
CA SER A 44 5.48 14.75 -8.25
C SER A 44 4.21 14.65 -9.11
N SER A 45 3.84 13.45 -9.54
CA SER A 45 2.60 13.23 -10.32
C SER A 45 1.37 13.62 -9.52
N VAL A 46 1.32 13.18 -8.26
CA VAL A 46 0.27 13.51 -7.29
C VAL A 46 0.15 15.02 -7.14
N LEU A 47 1.24 15.72 -6.88
CA LEU A 47 1.22 17.17 -6.74
C LEU A 47 0.86 17.88 -8.05
N SER A 48 1.24 17.33 -9.21
CA SER A 48 0.83 17.88 -10.49
C SER A 48 -0.69 17.83 -10.69
N VAL A 49 -1.32 16.69 -10.42
CA VAL A 49 -2.78 16.52 -10.51
C VAL A 49 -3.50 17.41 -9.50
N MET A 50 -2.92 17.61 -8.32
CA MET A 50 -3.48 18.51 -7.30
C MET A 50 -3.23 20.00 -7.57
N GLY A 51 -2.64 20.38 -8.71
CA GLY A 51 -2.34 21.77 -9.07
C GLY A 51 -1.19 22.40 -8.26
N LEU A 52 -0.34 21.57 -7.66
CA LEU A 52 0.75 21.93 -6.75
C LEU A 52 2.15 21.65 -7.32
N SER A 53 2.27 21.48 -8.63
CA SER A 53 3.56 21.24 -9.32
C SER A 53 4.61 22.32 -9.05
N LYS A 54 4.18 23.57 -8.80
CA LYS A 54 5.04 24.72 -8.50
C LYS A 54 5.04 25.12 -7.01
N ALA A 55 4.61 24.24 -6.11
CA ALA A 55 4.55 24.55 -4.69
C ALA A 55 5.94 24.89 -4.12
N LYS A 56 6.08 26.07 -3.51
CA LYS A 56 7.35 26.55 -2.92
C LYS A 56 7.97 25.57 -1.92
N ARG A 57 7.15 24.80 -1.21
CA ARG A 57 7.57 23.84 -0.17
C ARG A 57 7.40 22.38 -0.61
N PHE A 58 7.70 22.08 -1.87
CA PHE A 58 7.60 20.74 -2.46
C PHE A 58 8.20 19.62 -1.60
N ALA A 59 9.35 19.88 -0.96
CA ALA A 59 10.02 18.92 -0.10
C ALA A 59 9.17 18.42 1.08
N ASN A 60 8.22 19.22 1.58
CA ASN A 60 7.37 18.81 2.71
C ASN A 60 6.48 17.61 2.39
N TYR A 61 6.06 17.46 1.13
CA TYR A 61 5.27 16.30 0.71
C TYR A 61 6.11 15.02 0.71
N HIS A 62 7.37 15.09 0.27
CA HIS A 62 8.30 13.97 0.41
C HIS A 62 8.59 13.63 1.87
N ARG A 63 8.61 14.64 2.76
CA ARG A 63 8.84 14.45 4.20
C ARG A 63 7.77 13.59 4.87
N VAL A 64 6.53 13.58 4.36
CA VAL A 64 5.46 12.70 4.87
C VAL A 64 5.87 11.23 4.80
N LEU A 65 6.53 10.82 3.71
CA LEU A 65 6.89 9.41 3.47
C LEU A 65 8.29 9.04 3.99
N ASN A 66 9.20 10.01 4.12
CA ASN A 66 10.60 9.72 4.43
C ASN A 66 11.08 10.20 5.82
N ARG A 67 10.33 11.06 6.51
CA ARG A 67 10.75 11.68 7.78
C ARG A 67 9.66 11.78 8.83
N ALA A 68 8.41 11.98 8.45
CA ALA A 68 7.31 12.03 9.39
C ALA A 68 7.16 10.67 10.08
N VAL A 69 6.94 10.69 11.38
CA VAL A 69 6.72 9.48 12.18
C VAL A 69 5.22 9.18 12.18
N TRP A 70 4.84 8.08 11.55
CA TRP A 70 3.49 7.53 11.57
C TRP A 70 3.55 6.01 11.38
N CYS A 71 2.56 5.29 11.91
CA CYS A 71 2.58 3.82 11.95
C CYS A 71 1.65 3.22 10.88
N THR A 72 2.23 2.57 9.87
CA THR A 72 1.48 1.89 8.82
C THR A 72 0.57 0.78 9.36
N ARG A 73 1.03 0.05 10.39
CA ARG A 73 0.23 -0.99 11.07
C ARG A 73 -0.99 -0.40 11.79
N GLN A 74 -0.84 0.76 12.42
CA GLN A 74 -1.97 1.45 13.05
C GLN A 74 -2.97 1.93 11.99
N GLY A 75 -2.49 2.46 10.86
CA GLY A 75 -3.37 2.83 9.74
C GLY A 75 -4.10 1.63 9.16
N SER A 76 -3.43 0.49 9.05
CA SER A 76 -4.04 -0.77 8.65
C SER A 76 -5.15 -1.23 9.60
N ARG A 77 -4.94 -1.10 10.92
CA ARG A 77 -5.95 -1.40 11.94
C ARG A 77 -7.17 -0.47 11.83
N ILE A 78 -6.96 0.83 11.60
CA ILE A 78 -8.05 1.79 11.36
C ILE A 78 -8.84 1.38 10.12
N LEU A 79 -8.15 1.12 9.00
CA LEU A 79 -8.79 0.71 7.75
C LEU A 79 -9.58 -0.60 7.91
N LEU A 80 -9.00 -1.62 8.55
CA LEU A 80 -9.72 -2.86 8.84
C LEU A 80 -10.97 -2.61 9.68
N GLY A 81 -10.88 -1.78 10.71
CA GLY A 81 -12.03 -1.43 11.55
C GLY A 81 -13.16 -0.77 10.76
N LEU A 82 -12.82 0.18 9.87
CA LEU A 82 -13.80 0.81 8.97
C LEU A 82 -14.44 -0.20 8.01
N LEU A 83 -13.65 -1.11 7.44
CA LEU A 83 -14.14 -2.14 6.51
C LEU A 83 -15.05 -3.15 7.22
N VAL A 84 -14.66 -3.64 8.40
CA VAL A 84 -15.49 -4.57 9.19
C VAL A 84 -16.79 -3.90 9.61
N TYR A 85 -16.73 -2.67 10.09
CA TYR A 85 -17.93 -1.92 10.47
C TYR A 85 -18.90 -1.75 9.29
N ALA A 86 -18.37 -1.45 8.09
CA ALA A 86 -19.19 -1.22 6.90
C ALA A 86 -19.76 -2.50 6.27
N PHE A 87 -18.99 -3.60 6.25
CA PHE A 87 -19.33 -4.78 5.43
C PHE A 87 -19.51 -6.08 6.21
N CYS A 88 -19.10 -6.13 7.47
CA CYS A 88 -19.23 -7.30 8.34
C CYS A 88 -19.76 -6.93 9.73
N PRO A 89 -20.94 -6.27 9.83
CA PRO A 89 -21.48 -5.84 11.12
C PRO A 89 -21.83 -7.02 12.05
N THR A 90 -22.07 -8.21 11.47
CA THR A 90 -22.37 -9.44 12.20
C THR A 90 -21.74 -10.65 11.50
N GLY A 91 -21.42 -11.69 12.26
CA GLY A 91 -20.95 -12.97 11.72
C GLY A 91 -19.42 -13.08 11.61
N TRP A 92 -18.97 -13.99 10.74
CA TRP A 92 -17.55 -14.33 10.60
C TRP A 92 -16.80 -13.34 9.72
N VAL A 93 -15.60 -12.96 10.17
CA VAL A 93 -14.63 -12.21 9.37
C VAL A 93 -13.76 -13.20 8.61
N VAL A 94 -13.81 -13.15 7.28
CA VAL A 94 -12.97 -13.99 6.42
C VAL A 94 -11.84 -13.13 5.84
N LEU A 95 -10.60 -13.57 6.05
CA LEU A 95 -9.41 -12.88 5.57
C LEU A 95 -8.73 -13.69 4.46
N GLY A 96 -8.49 -13.01 3.34
CA GLY A 96 -7.64 -13.51 2.27
C GLY A 96 -6.18 -13.09 2.52
N VAL A 97 -5.26 -13.98 2.18
CA VAL A 97 -3.81 -13.71 2.21
C VAL A 97 -3.28 -14.02 0.81
N ASP A 98 -2.60 -13.04 0.21
CA ASP A 98 -1.95 -13.20 -1.07
C ASP A 98 -0.49 -12.72 -1.00
N GLU A 99 0.37 -13.40 -1.75
CA GLU A 99 1.79 -13.07 -1.84
C GLU A 99 2.08 -12.49 -3.22
N THR A 100 2.77 -11.35 -3.27
CA THR A 100 3.18 -10.72 -4.53
C THR A 100 4.65 -10.37 -4.50
N ILE A 101 5.31 -10.50 -5.66
CA ILE A 101 6.74 -10.19 -5.81
C ILE A 101 6.88 -8.89 -6.59
N GLU A 102 7.36 -7.84 -5.92
CA GLU A 102 7.75 -6.59 -6.58
C GLU A 102 9.16 -6.77 -7.14
N ARG A 103 9.28 -6.83 -8.46
CA ARG A 103 10.57 -6.92 -9.17
C ARG A 103 11.28 -5.56 -9.17
N ARG A 104 11.82 -5.21 -8.01
CA ARG A 104 12.53 -3.95 -7.79
C ARG A 104 13.89 -4.19 -7.15
N SER A 105 14.89 -3.50 -7.68
CA SER A 105 16.26 -3.49 -7.15
C SER A 105 16.75 -2.06 -6.98
N GLY A 106 17.77 -1.87 -6.15
CA GLY A 106 18.39 -0.57 -5.93
C GLY A 106 19.36 -0.59 -4.76
N LYS A 107 20.31 0.34 -4.76
CA LYS A 107 21.39 0.41 -3.76
C LYS A 107 20.91 0.48 -2.30
N LYS A 108 19.69 0.98 -2.07
CA LYS A 108 19.07 1.12 -0.73
C LYS A 108 18.09 -0.02 -0.39
N ILE A 109 17.91 -0.99 -1.26
CA ILE A 109 16.98 -2.11 -1.07
C ILE A 109 17.79 -3.32 -0.64
N THR A 110 17.68 -3.67 0.64
CA THR A 110 18.49 -4.74 1.26
C THR A 110 17.74 -6.07 1.40
N GLN A 111 16.42 -6.05 1.33
CA GLN A 111 15.52 -7.18 1.58
C GLN A 111 15.19 -7.96 0.29
N ILE A 112 16.07 -7.93 -0.71
CA ILE A 112 15.86 -8.63 -1.98
C ILE A 112 16.09 -10.13 -1.78
N GLY A 113 15.13 -10.94 -2.19
CA GLY A 113 15.22 -12.40 -2.19
C GLY A 113 15.07 -13.00 -3.59
N CYS A 114 15.46 -14.26 -3.73
CA CYS A 114 15.21 -15.07 -4.92
C CYS A 114 13.99 -15.96 -4.71
N TYR A 115 12.88 -15.65 -5.36
CA TYR A 115 11.60 -16.34 -5.15
C TYR A 115 11.16 -17.10 -6.40
N ARG A 116 10.35 -18.15 -6.21
CA ARG A 116 9.68 -18.82 -7.33
C ARG A 116 8.65 -17.88 -7.94
N ASP A 117 8.73 -17.71 -9.25
CA ASP A 117 7.73 -17.00 -10.03
C ASP A 117 6.64 -17.97 -10.47
N GLY A 118 5.55 -18.04 -9.69
CA GLY A 118 4.46 -18.98 -9.93
C GLY A 118 3.79 -18.79 -11.30
N ALA A 119 3.67 -17.53 -11.76
CA ALA A 119 3.02 -17.21 -13.03
C ALA A 119 3.85 -17.65 -14.25
N ARG A 120 5.17 -17.74 -14.11
CA ARG A 120 6.09 -18.17 -15.18
C ARG A 120 6.57 -19.62 -15.03
N SER A 121 6.36 -20.23 -13.87
CA SER A 121 6.76 -21.61 -13.61
C SER A 121 5.69 -22.59 -14.09
N THR A 122 6.12 -23.73 -14.63
CA THR A 122 5.26 -24.89 -14.88
C THR A 122 5.53 -25.99 -13.85
N LYS A 123 4.84 -27.13 -13.95
CA LYS A 123 5.13 -28.30 -13.10
C LYS A 123 6.57 -28.80 -13.29
N ASN A 124 7.12 -28.69 -14.50
CA ASN A 124 8.44 -29.24 -14.85
C ASN A 124 9.55 -28.18 -14.84
N VAL A 125 9.22 -26.90 -14.97
CA VAL A 125 10.19 -25.80 -15.03
C VAL A 125 9.89 -24.76 -13.96
N VAL A 126 10.80 -24.62 -13.00
CA VAL A 126 10.70 -23.61 -11.95
C VAL A 126 11.48 -22.37 -12.38
N ILE A 127 10.75 -21.30 -12.71
CA ILE A 127 11.35 -20.00 -12.99
C ILE A 127 11.42 -19.23 -11.67
N ARG A 128 12.59 -18.66 -11.38
CA ARG A 128 12.80 -17.80 -10.22
C ARG A 128 12.95 -16.35 -10.65
N CYS A 129 12.56 -15.43 -9.78
CA CYS A 129 12.77 -14.01 -9.96
C CYS A 129 13.35 -13.38 -8.68
N PHE A 130 14.13 -12.33 -8.86
CA PHE A 130 14.65 -11.53 -7.76
C PHE A 130 13.72 -10.34 -7.52
N GLY A 131 13.43 -10.06 -6.25
CA GLY A 131 12.57 -8.95 -5.89
C GLY A 131 12.27 -8.89 -4.40
N LEU A 132 11.31 -8.05 -4.06
CA LEU A 132 10.74 -7.91 -2.73
C LEU A 132 9.48 -8.76 -2.65
N LYS A 133 9.39 -9.64 -1.65
CA LYS A 133 8.18 -10.42 -1.40
C LYS A 133 7.29 -9.65 -0.44
N TRP A 134 6.09 -9.34 -0.89
CA TRP A 134 5.06 -8.66 -0.11
C TRP A 134 3.93 -9.62 0.19
N VAL A 135 3.42 -9.59 1.41
CA VAL A 135 2.17 -10.25 1.81
C VAL A 135 1.10 -9.18 1.92
N CYS A 136 -0.02 -9.41 1.25
CA CYS A 136 -1.21 -8.58 1.34
C CYS A 136 -2.32 -9.34 2.08
N MET A 137 -2.88 -8.72 3.13
CA MET A 137 -4.09 -9.21 3.78
C MET A 137 -5.29 -8.41 3.31
N MET A 138 -6.37 -9.13 3.02
CA MET A 138 -7.59 -8.59 2.45
C MET A 138 -8.80 -9.08 3.25
N LEU A 139 -9.76 -8.19 3.49
CA LEU A 139 -11.07 -8.59 3.99
C LEU A 139 -11.91 -9.10 2.82
N LEU A 140 -12.42 -10.32 2.91
CA LEU A 140 -13.29 -10.92 1.88
C LEU A 140 -14.75 -10.64 2.23
N VAL A 141 -15.43 -9.86 1.40
CA VAL A 141 -16.82 -9.44 1.67
C VAL A 141 -17.70 -9.60 0.44
N LYS A 142 -19.00 -9.84 0.67
CA LYS A 142 -20.02 -9.61 -0.36
C LYS A 142 -20.43 -8.15 -0.30
N VAL A 143 -20.32 -7.46 -1.43
CA VAL A 143 -20.77 -6.07 -1.58
C VAL A 143 -22.17 -6.07 -2.19
N PRO A 144 -23.03 -5.08 -1.88
CA PRO A 144 -24.43 -5.11 -2.31
C PRO A 144 -24.63 -4.93 -3.82
N TRP A 145 -23.59 -4.54 -4.56
CA TRP A 145 -23.62 -4.30 -6.00
C TRP A 145 -22.92 -5.38 -6.84
N SER A 146 -22.54 -6.53 -6.26
CA SER A 146 -21.87 -7.61 -7.00
C SER A 146 -22.12 -8.97 -6.37
N ASP A 147 -22.46 -9.95 -7.20
CA ASP A 147 -22.63 -11.35 -6.76
C ASP A 147 -21.30 -12.02 -6.36
N ARG A 148 -20.18 -11.49 -6.87
CA ARG A 148 -18.83 -11.98 -6.52
C ARG A 148 -18.39 -11.44 -5.18
N VAL A 149 -17.60 -12.25 -4.47
CA VAL A 149 -16.86 -11.80 -3.28
C VAL A 149 -15.75 -10.84 -3.71
N TRP A 150 -15.65 -9.71 -3.02
CA TRP A 150 -14.60 -8.73 -3.22
C TRP A 150 -13.52 -8.89 -2.17
N ALA A 151 -12.26 -8.75 -2.58
CA ALA A 151 -11.11 -8.72 -1.70
C ALA A 151 -10.68 -7.27 -1.46
N LEU A 152 -10.86 -6.79 -0.23
CA LEU A 152 -10.57 -5.42 0.17
C LEU A 152 -9.23 -5.37 0.94
N PRO A 153 -8.11 -4.97 0.30
CA PRO A 153 -6.80 -4.97 0.94
C PRO A 153 -6.72 -3.91 2.03
N PHE A 154 -6.17 -4.29 3.19
CA PHE A 154 -6.01 -3.38 4.33
C PHE A 154 -4.61 -3.42 4.95
N LEU A 155 -3.82 -4.46 4.71
CA LEU A 155 -2.45 -4.58 5.19
C LEU A 155 -1.55 -5.09 4.07
N THR A 156 -0.41 -4.43 3.89
CA THR A 156 0.67 -4.94 3.05
C THR A 156 1.97 -4.87 3.85
N VAL A 157 2.65 -6.00 4.00
CA VAL A 157 3.90 -6.11 4.76
C VAL A 157 4.99 -6.75 3.92
N LEU A 158 6.21 -6.28 4.11
CA LEU A 158 7.37 -6.85 3.46
C LEU A 158 7.79 -8.11 4.21
N CYS A 159 7.96 -9.21 3.48
CA CYS A 159 8.57 -10.42 4.03
C CYS A 159 10.08 -10.32 3.96
N GLU A 160 10.73 -10.65 5.07
CA GLU A 160 12.18 -10.80 5.08
C GLU A 160 12.56 -12.08 4.32
N PRO A 161 13.56 -12.01 3.42
CA PRO A 161 14.03 -13.18 2.70
C PRO A 161 14.77 -14.11 3.68
N ASN A 162 14.59 -15.42 3.52
CA ASN A 162 15.35 -16.38 4.32
C ASN A 162 16.83 -16.40 3.89
N LYS A 163 17.69 -16.97 4.74
CA LYS A 163 19.14 -17.11 4.45
C LYS A 163 19.42 -17.86 3.14
N GLU A 164 18.54 -18.78 2.75
CA GLU A 164 18.63 -19.51 1.48
C GLU A 164 18.28 -18.65 0.27
N ASP A 165 17.30 -17.75 0.42
CA ASP A 165 16.83 -16.84 -0.62
C ASP A 165 17.85 -15.74 -0.93
N THR A 166 18.71 -15.40 0.04
CA THR A 166 19.76 -14.36 -0.07
C THR A 166 21.11 -14.88 -0.55
N ARG A 167 21.49 -16.13 -0.20
CA ARG A 167 22.81 -16.70 -0.53
C ARG A 167 23.13 -16.74 -2.03
N ARG A 168 22.12 -16.84 -2.89
CA ARG A 168 22.29 -16.95 -4.36
C ARG A 168 22.32 -15.61 -5.09
N HIS A 169 22.13 -14.49 -4.38
CA HIS A 169 22.33 -13.16 -4.97
C HIS A 169 23.83 -12.81 -5.07
N LYS A 170 24.66 -13.35 -4.16
CA LYS A 170 26.10 -13.05 -4.10
C LYS A 170 26.96 -13.81 -5.12
N SER A 171 26.40 -14.82 -5.81
CA SER A 171 27.14 -15.65 -6.76
C SER A 171 27.09 -15.14 -8.21
N HIS A 172 26.43 -14.02 -8.47
CA HIS A 172 26.26 -13.44 -9.81
C HIS A 172 26.51 -11.93 -9.88
N VAL A 173 27.34 -11.39 -8.99
CA VAL A 173 27.92 -10.04 -9.11
C VAL A 173 29.40 -10.17 -9.38
#